data_AF-A0A0F9Z123-F1
#
_entry.id   AF-A0A0F9Z123-F1
#
_cell.length_a   1.000
_cell.length_b   1.000
_cell.length_c   1.000
_cell.angle_alpha   90.00
_cell.angle_beta   90.00
_cell.angle_gamma   90.00
#
_symmetry.space_group_name_H-M   'P 1'
#
loop_
_entity.id
_entity.type
_entity.pdbx_description
1 polymer ?
#
loop_
_entity_poly.entity_id
_entity_poly.type
_entity_poly.pdbx_seq_one_letter_code
_entity_poly.pdbx_strand_id
1 'polypeptide(L)'
;MLNAPSHSSDMDSLHLVMQLLQTLDNGLILLDADYQVQLWNSFMENHSGIATSHARGQNLFKLFPELPATWLKRKIDSVFSLQSRAFCTWEEHPRLFNFKSTRPLTGHSALMYQNITLIPLSGVNGQVTSVCLLVYDVTEIATRKNELESANRTLKKLSRTDKLTNLYNRGYWEGCLEQEFKRCHRNKRPASLILFDIDHFKKFNDTHGHAAGDEVLRAVAKAIRETQRSTDVSGRYGGEEFGIVLPETDQAQALLVAERLRETIASTVVDWEGTPLQVTVSLGITEYSDMFADYSSWLELSDKALYQAKKDGRNRSHTPGS
;
A
#
# COMPACT_ATOMS: atom_id res chain seq x y z
N MET A 1 -10.55 -2.97 76.38
CA MET A 1 -10.77 -1.95 75.34
C MET A 1 -9.92 -2.34 74.14
N LEU A 2 -10.54 -2.83 73.07
CA LEU A 2 -9.91 -3.09 71.77
C LEU A 2 -10.94 -2.70 70.70
N ASN A 3 -10.48 -1.87 69.77
CA ASN A 3 -11.22 -1.19 68.72
C ASN A 3 -11.97 -2.14 67.78
N ALA A 4 -13.15 -1.71 67.34
CA ALA A 4 -13.82 -2.23 66.15
C ALA A 4 -13.51 -1.29 64.95
N PRO A 5 -12.90 -1.78 63.85
CA PRO A 5 -12.96 -1.13 62.53
C PRO A 5 -14.16 -1.75 61.76
N SER A 6 -14.78 -1.20 60.71
CA SER A 6 -14.63 0.01 59.91
C SER A 6 -15.72 -0.08 58.82
N HIS A 7 -16.90 0.53 58.99
CA HIS A 7 -17.91 0.58 57.91
C HIS A 7 -17.74 1.81 57.00
N SER A 8 -16.97 2.82 57.42
CA SER A 8 -16.70 4.01 56.60
C SER A 8 -15.66 3.76 55.50
N SER A 9 -14.70 2.87 55.73
CA SER A 9 -13.57 2.63 54.80
C SER A 9 -14.00 2.04 53.45
N ASP A 10 -15.04 1.21 53.42
CA ASP A 10 -15.50 0.54 52.20
C ASP A 10 -16.28 1.49 51.29
N MET A 11 -17.10 2.37 51.88
CA MET A 11 -17.81 3.42 51.13
C MET A 11 -16.86 4.47 50.60
N ASP A 12 -15.85 4.86 51.38
CA ASP A 12 -14.80 5.78 50.95
C ASP A 12 -13.95 5.17 49.81
N SER A 13 -13.64 3.88 49.91
CA SER A 13 -12.93 3.13 48.86
C SER A 13 -13.76 3.01 47.57
N LEU A 14 -15.06 2.71 47.69
CA LEU A 14 -15.96 2.63 46.54
C LEU A 14 -16.13 4.00 45.86
N HIS A 15 -16.26 5.07 46.65
CA HIS A 15 -16.33 6.43 46.14
C HIS A 15 -15.06 6.82 45.38
N LEU A 16 -13.87 6.49 45.91
CA LEU A 16 -12.59 6.75 45.23
C LEU A 16 -12.46 5.99 43.90
N VAL A 17 -12.87 4.71 43.87
CA VAL A 17 -12.90 3.92 42.63
C VAL A 17 -13.84 4.54 41.59
N MET A 18 -15.03 4.99 42.01
CA MET A 18 -15.97 5.65 41.10
C MET A 18 -15.41 6.96 40.54
N GLN A 19 -14.74 7.78 41.37
CA GLN A 19 -14.07 9.00 40.90
C GLN A 19 -12.98 8.69 39.87
N LEU A 20 -12.15 7.67 40.12
CA LEU A 20 -11.10 7.25 39.19
C LEU A 20 -11.69 6.83 37.83
N LEU A 21 -12.75 6.03 37.82
CA LEU A 21 -13.42 5.59 36.58
C LEU A 21 -14.03 6.75 35.78
N GLN A 22 -14.48 7.81 36.47
CA GLN A 22 -15.02 9.02 35.83
C GLN A 22 -13.94 9.94 35.25
N THR A 23 -12.72 9.88 35.76
CA THR A 23 -11.57 10.66 35.26
C THR A 23 -10.83 10.00 34.09
N LEU A 24 -11.22 8.79 33.67
CA LEU A 24 -10.57 8.11 32.56
C LEU A 24 -10.88 8.82 31.23
N ASP A 25 -9.82 9.08 30.45
CA ASP A 25 -9.92 9.61 29.08
C ASP A 25 -10.36 8.54 28.04
N ASN A 26 -10.88 7.41 28.50
CA ASN A 26 -11.40 6.32 27.68
C ASN A 26 -12.86 6.06 28.01
N GLY A 27 -13.63 5.64 27.01
CA GLY A 27 -15.01 5.21 27.19
C GLY A 27 -15.07 3.87 27.90
N LEU A 28 -15.90 3.79 28.93
CA LEU A 28 -16.14 2.55 29.68
C LEU A 28 -17.63 2.23 29.67
N ILE A 29 -17.97 1.07 29.12
CA ILE A 29 -19.33 0.54 29.10
C ILE A 29 -19.29 -0.86 29.71
N LEU A 30 -20.12 -1.13 30.70
CA LEU A 30 -20.32 -2.49 31.20
C LEU A 30 -21.67 -3.00 30.70
N LEU A 31 -21.68 -4.17 30.05
CA LEU A 31 -22.89 -4.80 29.53
C LEU A 31 -23.12 -6.15 30.20
N ASP A 32 -24.38 -6.49 30.46
CA ASP A 32 -24.78 -7.87 30.77
C ASP A 32 -24.99 -8.71 29.49
N ALA A 33 -25.40 -9.97 29.68
CA ALA A 33 -25.67 -10.91 28.59
C ALA A 33 -26.83 -10.49 27.68
N ASP A 34 -27.73 -9.63 28.16
CA ASP A 34 -28.86 -9.07 27.38
C ASP A 34 -28.51 -7.69 26.76
N TYR A 35 -27.21 -7.34 26.78
CA TYR A 35 -26.65 -6.09 26.28
C TYR A 35 -27.18 -4.84 26.99
N GLN A 36 -27.66 -4.96 28.23
CA GLN A 36 -28.08 -3.83 29.04
C GLN A 36 -26.88 -3.17 29.72
N VAL A 37 -26.88 -1.85 29.72
CA VAL A 37 -25.78 -1.04 30.28
C VAL A 37 -25.85 -1.05 31.80
N GLN A 38 -24.85 -1.65 32.44
CA GLN A 38 -24.66 -1.66 33.89
C GLN A 38 -23.81 -0.49 34.37
N LEU A 39 -22.85 -0.04 33.56
CA LEU A 39 -21.97 1.09 33.83
C LEU A 39 -21.77 1.93 32.57
N TRP A 40 -21.78 3.25 32.76
CA TRP A 40 -21.55 4.26 31.73
C TRP A 40 -20.72 5.38 32.37
N ASN A 41 -19.51 5.67 31.86
CA ASN A 41 -18.65 6.69 32.46
C ASN A 41 -18.78 8.07 31.80
N SER A 42 -18.13 9.07 32.40
CA SER A 42 -18.18 10.46 31.95
C SER A 42 -17.68 10.66 30.51
N PHE A 43 -16.70 9.88 30.07
CA PHE A 43 -16.26 9.90 28.67
C PHE A 43 -17.42 9.59 27.74
N MET A 44 -18.17 8.51 28.02
CA MET A 44 -19.29 8.09 27.20
C MET A 44 -20.42 9.11 27.24
N GLU A 45 -20.73 9.67 28.42
CA GLU A 45 -21.73 10.74 28.57
C GLU A 45 -21.37 11.99 27.76
N ASN A 46 -20.14 12.48 27.88
CA ASN A 46 -19.67 13.68 27.18
C ASN A 46 -19.66 13.53 25.65
N HIS A 47 -19.29 12.35 25.15
CA HIS A 47 -19.16 12.14 23.69
C HIS A 47 -20.45 11.67 23.02
N SER A 48 -21.33 10.98 23.74
CA SER A 48 -22.64 10.55 23.22
C SER A 48 -23.75 11.58 23.42
N GLY A 49 -23.61 12.47 24.41
CA GLY A 49 -24.70 13.33 24.87
C GLY A 49 -25.77 12.61 25.68
N ILE A 50 -25.54 11.35 26.07
CA ILE A 50 -26.48 10.53 26.84
C ILE A 50 -26.04 10.50 28.31
N ALA A 51 -26.88 11.05 29.19
CA ALA A 51 -26.62 11.04 30.62
C ALA A 51 -26.52 9.62 31.19
N THR A 52 -25.58 9.40 32.12
CA THR A 52 -25.36 8.10 32.78
C THR A 52 -26.64 7.52 33.40
N SER A 53 -27.48 8.38 33.98
CA SER A 53 -28.77 7.99 34.57
C SER A 53 -29.78 7.46 33.54
N HIS A 54 -29.70 7.93 32.30
CA HIS A 54 -30.55 7.45 31.21
C HIS A 54 -29.97 6.19 30.55
N ALA A 55 -28.65 6.11 30.41
CA ALA A 55 -28.00 4.96 29.79
C ALA A 55 -28.17 3.68 30.62
N ARG A 56 -28.08 3.78 31.96
CA ARG A 56 -28.13 2.63 32.86
C ARG A 56 -29.46 1.85 32.72
N GLY A 57 -29.36 0.54 32.54
CA GLY A 57 -30.49 -0.38 32.34
C GLY A 57 -31.09 -0.35 30.93
N GLN A 58 -30.62 0.53 30.04
CA GLN A 58 -31.03 0.52 28.63
C GLN A 58 -30.18 -0.45 27.82
N ASN A 59 -30.75 -0.97 26.74
CA ASN A 59 -30.03 -1.81 25.80
C ASN A 59 -29.12 -0.96 24.89
N LEU A 60 -27.85 -1.34 24.76
CA LEU A 60 -26.85 -0.58 23.98
C LEU A 60 -27.31 -0.29 22.53
N PHE A 61 -27.93 -1.27 21.87
CA PHE A 61 -28.36 -1.14 20.48
C PHE A 61 -29.64 -0.29 20.32
N LYS A 62 -30.35 -0.02 21.42
CA LYS A 62 -31.44 0.98 21.43
C LYS A 62 -30.88 2.39 21.61
N LEU A 63 -29.84 2.54 22.44
CA LEU A 63 -29.16 3.83 22.64
C LEU A 63 -28.42 4.28 21.38
N PHE A 64 -27.84 3.34 20.62
CA PHE A 64 -27.14 3.61 19.37
C PHE A 64 -27.63 2.68 18.24
N PRO A 65 -28.75 3.04 17.58
CA PRO A 65 -29.31 2.25 16.47
C PRO A 65 -28.39 2.12 15.25
N GLU A 66 -27.41 3.01 15.11
CA GLU A 66 -26.44 3.03 14.03
C GLU A 66 -25.30 2.00 14.19
N LEU A 67 -25.19 1.37 15.36
CA LEU A 67 -24.18 0.35 15.59
C LEU A 67 -24.36 -0.84 14.63
N PRO A 68 -23.26 -1.48 14.16
CA PRO A 68 -23.33 -2.70 13.37
C PRO A 68 -23.77 -3.89 14.25
N ALA A 69 -25.07 -3.96 14.55
CA ALA A 69 -25.62 -4.78 15.61
C ALA A 69 -25.27 -6.26 15.49
N THR A 70 -25.47 -6.86 14.31
CA THR A 70 -25.17 -8.28 14.07
C THR A 70 -23.69 -8.60 14.32
N TRP A 71 -22.78 -7.73 13.90
CA TRP A 71 -21.34 -7.93 14.06
C TRP A 71 -20.90 -7.73 15.50
N LEU A 72 -21.38 -6.67 16.17
CA LEU A 72 -20.97 -6.34 17.53
C LEU A 72 -21.54 -7.34 18.55
N LYS A 73 -22.80 -7.77 18.38
CA LYS A 73 -23.40 -8.84 19.20
C LYS A 73 -22.55 -10.09 19.14
N ARG A 74 -22.20 -10.56 17.94
CA ARG A 74 -21.34 -11.73 17.77
C ARG A 74 -19.99 -11.58 18.48
N LYS A 75 -19.36 -10.39 18.45
CA LYS A 75 -18.13 -10.14 19.22
C LYS A 75 -18.37 -10.20 20.72
N ILE A 76 -19.42 -9.56 21.23
CA ILE A 76 -19.77 -9.59 22.66
C ILE A 76 -20.08 -11.03 23.12
N ASP A 77 -20.94 -11.74 22.38
CA ASP A 77 -21.35 -13.12 22.67
C ASP A 77 -20.16 -14.08 22.67
N SER A 78 -19.17 -13.84 21.79
CA SER A 78 -17.94 -14.62 21.78
C SER A 78 -17.12 -14.44 23.06
N VAL A 79 -17.11 -13.23 23.64
CA VAL A 79 -16.41 -12.97 24.91
C VAL A 79 -17.10 -13.69 26.08
N PHE A 80 -18.43 -13.70 26.12
CA PHE A 80 -19.19 -14.48 27.10
C PHE A 80 -18.92 -15.99 26.96
N SER A 81 -18.97 -16.50 25.73
CA SER A 81 -18.88 -17.94 25.45
C SER A 81 -17.46 -18.48 25.61
N LEU A 82 -16.45 -17.74 25.15
CA LEU A 82 -15.05 -18.17 25.13
C LEU A 82 -14.26 -17.71 26.35
N GLN A 83 -14.83 -16.85 27.19
CA GLN A 83 -14.17 -16.25 28.36
C GLN A 83 -12.83 -15.58 28.02
N SER A 84 -12.71 -15.04 26.81
CA SER A 84 -11.48 -14.44 26.29
C SER A 84 -11.72 -13.01 25.82
N ARG A 85 -10.66 -12.20 25.79
CA ARG A 85 -10.74 -10.80 25.33
C ARG A 85 -10.93 -10.76 23.80
N ALA A 86 -11.74 -9.81 23.34
CA ALA A 86 -11.86 -9.51 21.92
C ALA A 86 -11.43 -8.06 21.64
N PHE A 87 -10.93 -7.83 20.43
CA PHE A 87 -10.43 -6.52 20.00
C PHE A 87 -11.13 -6.10 18.71
N CYS A 88 -11.31 -4.79 18.57
CA CYS A 88 -11.66 -4.12 17.33
C CYS A 88 -10.70 -2.94 17.18
N THR A 89 -10.02 -2.88 16.06
CA THR A 89 -9.16 -1.74 15.73
C THR A 89 -9.87 -0.81 14.78
N TRP A 90 -9.45 0.46 14.78
CA TRP A 90 -9.90 1.46 13.82
C TRP A 90 -9.63 1.06 12.36
N GLU A 91 -8.70 0.13 12.11
CA GLU A 91 -8.43 -0.38 10.77
C GLU A 91 -9.53 -1.34 10.29
N GLU A 92 -10.11 -2.13 11.20
CA GLU A 92 -11.26 -2.99 10.90
C GLU A 92 -12.57 -2.18 10.83
N HIS A 93 -12.78 -1.32 11.83
CA HIS A 93 -13.97 -0.49 11.94
C HIS A 93 -13.58 0.89 12.47
N PRO A 94 -13.37 1.89 11.60
CA PRO A 94 -12.81 3.20 11.96
C PRO A 94 -13.50 3.88 13.14
N ARG A 95 -14.82 3.74 13.23
CA ARG A 95 -15.67 4.46 14.18
C ARG A 95 -16.82 3.56 14.57
N LEU A 96 -16.77 2.92 15.74
CA LEU A 96 -17.93 2.14 16.20
C LEU A 96 -19.04 3.10 16.66
N PHE A 97 -18.68 4.13 17.42
CA PHE A 97 -19.55 5.24 17.79
C PHE A 97 -19.16 6.49 16.99
N ASN A 98 -20.16 7.26 16.55
CA ASN A 98 -19.95 8.50 15.79
C ASN A 98 -19.62 9.69 16.71
N PHE A 99 -18.59 9.54 17.55
CA PHE A 99 -18.16 10.60 18.47
C PHE A 99 -17.37 11.68 17.74
N LYS A 100 -17.56 12.93 18.18
CA LYS A 100 -16.73 14.05 17.71
C LYS A 100 -15.32 13.91 18.25
N SER A 101 -14.34 14.37 17.49
CA SER A 101 -12.95 14.41 17.98
C SER A 101 -12.84 15.38 19.16
N THR A 102 -12.03 15.00 20.16
CA THR A 102 -11.69 15.81 21.34
C THR A 102 -10.89 17.08 21.02
N ARG A 103 -10.36 17.21 19.80
CA ARG A 103 -9.61 18.38 19.32
C ARG A 103 -10.31 19.04 18.11
N PRO A 104 -11.46 19.70 18.30
CA PRO A 104 -12.25 20.26 17.18
C PRO A 104 -11.57 21.44 16.45
N LEU A 105 -10.62 22.13 17.11
CA LEU A 105 -9.96 23.32 16.55
C LEU A 105 -8.58 23.03 15.93
N THR A 106 -7.88 21.99 16.41
CA THR A 106 -6.50 21.65 16.00
C THR A 106 -6.39 20.24 15.41
N GLY A 107 -7.46 19.45 15.44
CA GLY A 107 -7.49 18.08 14.94
C GLY A 107 -7.77 18.01 13.44
N HIS A 108 -7.11 17.06 12.77
CA HIS A 108 -7.27 16.80 11.33
C HIS A 108 -8.51 15.96 10.98
N SER A 109 -9.36 15.61 11.96
CA SER A 109 -10.59 14.84 11.75
C SER A 109 -11.75 15.37 12.59
N ALA A 110 -12.92 15.50 11.98
CA ALA A 110 -14.15 15.91 12.68
C ALA A 110 -14.71 14.81 13.60
N LEU A 111 -14.42 13.54 13.30
CA LEU A 111 -14.91 12.38 14.03
C LEU A 111 -13.76 11.57 14.63
N MET A 112 -14.03 10.97 15.78
CA MET A 112 -13.09 10.19 16.57
C MET A 112 -12.86 8.81 15.94
N TYR A 113 -11.59 8.44 15.72
CA TYR A 113 -11.24 7.04 15.42
C TYR A 113 -11.14 6.24 16.71
N GLN A 114 -11.59 4.98 16.69
CA GLN A 114 -11.76 4.19 17.91
C GLN A 114 -11.10 2.82 17.82
N ASN A 115 -10.36 2.46 18.87
CA ASN A 115 -10.06 1.08 19.19
C ASN A 115 -10.96 0.63 20.34
N ILE A 116 -11.41 -0.62 20.30
CA ILE A 116 -12.29 -1.18 21.32
C ILE A 116 -11.75 -2.51 21.81
N THR A 117 -11.61 -2.61 23.13
CA THR A 117 -11.26 -3.87 23.80
C THR A 117 -12.46 -4.34 24.60
N LEU A 118 -12.87 -5.58 24.35
CA LEU A 118 -13.92 -6.25 25.10
C LEU A 118 -13.26 -7.18 26.12
N ILE A 119 -13.57 -6.98 27.39
CA ILE A 119 -12.96 -7.70 28.52
C ILE A 119 -14.06 -8.46 29.28
N PRO A 120 -13.98 -9.79 29.41
CA PRO A 120 -14.91 -10.55 30.24
C PRO A 120 -14.68 -10.22 31.72
N LEU A 121 -15.76 -9.99 32.46
CA LEU A 121 -15.76 -9.88 33.91
C LEU A 121 -16.54 -11.04 34.52
N SER A 122 -15.86 -11.83 35.34
CA SER A 122 -16.43 -12.99 35.99
C SER A 122 -16.96 -12.67 37.38
N GLY A 123 -18.10 -13.27 37.72
CA GLY A 123 -18.63 -13.27 39.08
C GLY A 123 -17.86 -14.22 40.00
N VAL A 124 -18.28 -14.27 41.26
CA VAL A 124 -17.65 -15.09 42.33
C VAL A 124 -17.65 -16.59 41.99
N ASN A 125 -18.59 -17.04 41.16
CA ASN A 125 -18.72 -18.42 40.67
C ASN A 125 -17.81 -18.75 39.46
N GLY A 126 -16.98 -17.81 39.00
CA GLY A 126 -16.10 -17.99 37.84
C GLY A 126 -16.78 -17.84 36.47
N GLN A 127 -18.11 -17.67 36.43
CA GLN A 127 -18.85 -17.44 35.19
C GLN A 127 -18.78 -15.97 34.78
N VAL A 128 -18.59 -15.70 33.48
CA VAL A 128 -18.63 -14.33 32.94
C VAL A 128 -20.06 -13.81 33.05
N THR A 129 -20.26 -12.79 33.90
CA THR A 129 -21.58 -12.17 34.11
C THR A 129 -21.74 -10.90 33.29
N SER A 130 -20.64 -10.25 32.94
CA SER A 130 -20.64 -8.98 32.25
C SER A 130 -19.45 -8.86 31.30
N VAL A 131 -19.59 -8.03 30.27
CA VAL A 131 -18.50 -7.66 29.35
C VAL A 131 -18.26 -6.16 29.44
N CYS A 132 -17.01 -5.81 29.69
CA CYS A 132 -16.54 -4.44 29.71
C CYS A 132 -16.02 -4.04 28.32
N LEU A 133 -16.58 -2.99 27.74
CA LEU A 133 -16.08 -2.36 26.52
C LEU A 133 -15.24 -1.15 26.92
N LEU A 134 -13.98 -1.17 26.55
CA LEU A 134 -13.06 -0.03 26.63
C LEU A 134 -12.95 0.61 25.25
N VAL A 135 -13.36 1.86 25.13
CA VAL A 135 -13.31 2.66 23.90
C VAL A 135 -12.15 3.65 24.01
N TYR A 136 -11.16 3.50 23.15
CA TYR A 136 -9.97 4.36 23.09
C TYR A 136 -10.07 5.33 21.93
N ASP A 137 -9.87 6.62 22.18
CA ASP A 137 -9.64 7.60 21.12
C ASP A 137 -8.24 7.38 20.52
N VAL A 138 -8.20 6.96 19.26
CA VAL A 138 -6.98 6.74 18.48
C VAL A 138 -6.91 7.66 17.25
N THR A 139 -7.63 8.80 17.30
CA THR A 139 -7.71 9.77 16.20
C THR A 139 -6.36 10.26 15.74
N GLU A 140 -5.46 10.62 16.66
CA GLU A 140 -4.12 11.12 16.33
C GLU A 140 -3.24 10.04 15.65
N ILE A 141 -3.37 8.78 16.08
CA ILE A 141 -2.64 7.65 15.50
C ILE A 141 -3.15 7.37 14.08
N ALA A 142 -4.47 7.30 13.91
CA ALA A 142 -5.10 7.00 12.64
C ALA A 142 -4.84 8.10 11.59
N THR A 143 -4.98 9.38 11.99
CA THR A 143 -4.73 10.53 11.11
C THR A 143 -3.28 10.58 10.64
N ARG A 144 -2.31 10.48 11.56
CA ARG A 144 -0.88 10.44 11.21
C ARG A 144 -0.53 9.27 10.28
N LYS A 145 -1.08 8.09 10.53
CA LYS A 145 -0.86 6.94 9.65
C LYS A 145 -1.38 7.20 8.24
N ASN A 146 -2.61 7.70 8.13
CA ASN A 146 -3.22 8.02 6.83
C ASN A 146 -2.45 9.12 6.08
N GLU A 147 -1.97 10.15 6.77
CA GLU A 147 -1.12 11.20 6.20
C GLU A 147 0.21 10.64 5.68
N LEU A 148 0.89 9.82 6.47
CA LEU A 148 2.14 9.19 6.08
C LEU A 148 1.95 8.28 4.85
N GLU A 149 0.88 7.50 4.82
CA GLU A 149 0.55 6.67 3.66
C GLU A 149 0.25 7.51 2.42
N SER A 150 -0.48 8.62 2.57
CA SER A 150 -0.77 9.55 1.48
C SER A 150 0.49 10.23 0.94
N ALA A 151 1.36 10.71 1.83
CA ALA A 151 2.66 11.27 1.48
C ALA A 151 3.53 10.24 0.75
N ASN A 152 3.59 9.00 1.25
CA ASN A 152 4.32 7.91 0.60
C ASN A 152 3.77 7.57 -0.78
N ARG A 153 2.43 7.53 -0.95
CA ARG A 153 1.81 7.35 -2.27
C ARG A 153 2.17 8.49 -3.22
N THR A 154 2.20 9.72 -2.72
CA THR A 154 2.58 10.91 -3.49
C THR A 154 4.05 10.86 -3.89
N LEU A 155 4.95 10.52 -2.97
CA LEU A 155 6.38 10.33 -3.27
C LEU A 155 6.61 9.19 -4.28
N LYS A 156 5.88 8.08 -4.16
CA LYS A 156 5.93 7.00 -5.15
C LYS A 156 5.46 7.47 -6.53
N LYS A 157 4.41 8.31 -6.61
CA LYS A 157 3.97 8.94 -7.86
C LYS A 157 4.98 9.95 -8.42
N LEU A 158 5.72 10.64 -7.55
CA LEU A 158 6.73 11.63 -7.92
C LEU A 158 8.09 11.01 -8.30
N SER A 159 8.37 9.79 -7.83
CA SER A 159 9.55 9.04 -8.25
C SER A 159 9.38 8.62 -9.70
N ARG A 160 10.05 9.32 -10.62
CA ARG A 160 10.02 9.03 -12.07
C ARG A 160 11.09 8.03 -12.49
N THR A 161 12.11 7.84 -11.68
CA THR A 161 13.28 7.04 -12.00
C THR A 161 13.30 5.70 -11.27
N ASP A 162 13.93 4.71 -11.89
CA ASP A 162 14.33 3.44 -11.29
C ASP A 162 15.63 3.65 -10.49
N LYS A 163 15.64 3.23 -9.22
CA LYS A 163 16.75 3.52 -8.30
C LYS A 163 18.05 2.81 -8.67
N LEU A 164 17.97 1.66 -9.34
CA LEU A 164 19.16 0.89 -9.71
C LEU A 164 19.80 1.46 -10.96
N THR A 165 18.99 1.69 -12.00
CA THR A 165 19.47 2.02 -13.35
C THR A 165 19.50 3.53 -13.63
N ASN A 166 18.82 4.36 -12.83
CA ASN A 166 18.57 5.78 -13.06
C ASN A 166 17.85 6.11 -14.38
N LEU A 167 17.31 5.11 -15.07
CA LEU A 167 16.37 5.33 -16.18
C LEU A 167 14.98 5.65 -15.62
N TYR A 168 14.03 5.98 -16.49
CA TYR A 168 12.65 6.08 -16.04
C TYR A 168 12.13 4.73 -15.55
N ASN A 169 11.36 4.74 -14.47
CA ASN A 169 10.67 3.53 -14.04
C ASN A 169 9.48 3.25 -14.97
N ARG A 170 9.00 2.00 -14.93
CA ARG A 170 7.86 1.52 -15.71
C ARG A 170 6.70 2.52 -15.77
N GLY A 171 6.22 3.00 -14.62
CA GLY A 171 5.04 3.86 -14.57
C GLY A 171 5.24 5.19 -15.28
N TYR A 172 6.38 5.84 -15.11
CA TYR A 172 6.67 7.09 -15.81
C TYR A 172 6.96 6.87 -17.31
N TRP A 173 7.70 5.80 -17.64
CA TRP A 173 8.04 5.46 -19.02
C TRP A 173 6.79 5.09 -19.84
N GLU A 174 5.89 4.25 -19.32
CA GLU A 174 4.60 3.92 -19.97
C GLU A 174 3.75 5.18 -20.17
N GLY A 175 3.74 6.10 -19.21
CA GLY A 175 3.06 7.39 -19.36
C GLY A 175 3.64 8.25 -20.49
N CYS A 176 4.96 8.17 -20.73
CA CYS A 176 5.59 8.83 -21.88
C CYS A 176 5.25 8.13 -23.21
N LEU A 177 5.21 6.80 -23.22
CA LEU A 177 4.76 6.02 -24.38
C LEU A 177 3.31 6.37 -24.77
N GLU A 178 2.40 6.45 -23.79
CA GLU A 178 1.01 6.85 -24.03
C GLU A 178 0.93 8.28 -24.60
N GLN A 179 1.74 9.21 -24.08
CA GLN A 179 1.80 10.58 -24.60
C GLN A 179 2.32 10.62 -26.04
N GLU A 180 3.37 9.86 -26.35
CA GLU A 180 3.92 9.81 -27.70
C GLU A 180 2.95 9.13 -28.68
N PHE A 181 2.25 8.08 -28.25
CA PHE A 181 1.17 7.46 -29.04
C PHE A 181 0.10 8.49 -29.43
N LYS A 182 -0.40 9.27 -28.46
CA LYS A 182 -1.37 10.34 -28.71
C LYS A 182 -0.82 11.42 -29.65
N ARG A 183 0.47 11.73 -29.54
CA ARG A 183 1.16 12.70 -30.42
C ARG A 183 1.25 12.19 -31.85
N CYS A 184 1.64 10.93 -32.04
CA CYS A 184 1.74 10.30 -33.36
C CYS A 184 0.38 10.23 -34.04
N HIS A 185 -0.65 9.80 -33.32
CA HIS A 185 -2.02 9.74 -33.82
C HIS A 185 -2.54 11.10 -34.33
N ARG A 186 -2.22 12.18 -33.60
CA ARG A 186 -2.63 13.54 -33.97
C ARG A 186 -1.80 14.15 -35.10
N ASN A 187 -0.48 13.98 -35.05
CA ASN A 187 0.45 14.73 -35.90
C ASN A 187 0.95 13.93 -37.12
N LYS A 188 0.61 12.63 -37.21
CA LYS A 188 1.04 11.71 -38.28
C LYS A 188 2.56 11.69 -38.49
N ARG A 189 3.31 11.79 -37.38
CA ARG A 189 4.77 11.65 -37.38
C ARG A 189 5.14 10.20 -37.05
N PRO A 190 6.22 9.65 -37.65
CA PRO A 190 6.69 8.32 -37.30
C PRO A 190 7.23 8.32 -35.88
N ALA A 191 7.08 7.21 -35.18
CA ALA A 191 7.78 6.94 -33.93
C ALA A 191 7.96 5.44 -33.82
N SER A 192 9.01 5.00 -33.16
CA SER A 192 9.27 3.58 -32.96
C SER A 192 9.43 3.25 -31.50
N LEU A 193 8.99 2.05 -31.14
CA LEU A 193 9.15 1.47 -29.81
C LEU A 193 10.14 0.33 -29.90
N ILE A 194 11.16 0.37 -29.04
CA ILE A 194 12.07 -0.75 -28.82
C ILE A 194 11.76 -1.33 -27.42
N LEU A 195 11.46 -2.61 -27.36
CA LEU A 195 11.49 -3.39 -26.12
C LEU A 195 12.64 -4.37 -26.20
N PHE A 196 13.38 -4.54 -25.11
CA PHE A 196 14.46 -5.52 -25.08
C PHE A 196 14.72 -6.08 -23.70
N ASP A 197 15.41 -7.22 -23.69
CA ASP A 197 15.65 -8.04 -22.52
C ASP A 197 17.08 -8.58 -22.54
N ILE A 198 17.69 -8.70 -21.36
CA ILE A 198 19.03 -9.27 -21.21
C ILE A 198 18.95 -10.80 -21.33
N ASP A 199 19.64 -11.33 -22.32
CA ASP A 199 19.62 -12.74 -22.64
C ASP A 199 20.15 -13.58 -21.48
N HIS A 200 19.38 -14.60 -21.11
CA HIS A 200 19.74 -15.56 -20.06
C HIS A 200 20.00 -14.93 -18.67
N PHE A 201 19.43 -13.75 -18.38
CA PHE A 201 19.69 -13.02 -17.13
C PHE A 201 19.41 -13.82 -15.85
N LYS A 202 18.34 -14.64 -15.83
CA LYS A 202 18.09 -15.55 -14.71
C LYS A 202 19.26 -16.52 -14.47
N LYS A 203 19.74 -17.19 -15.52
CA LYS A 203 20.88 -18.13 -15.44
C LYS A 203 22.16 -17.41 -15.03
N PHE A 204 22.35 -16.19 -15.51
CA PHE A 204 23.46 -15.33 -15.10
C PHE A 204 23.41 -15.05 -13.60
N ASN A 205 22.26 -14.63 -13.05
CA ASN A 205 22.08 -14.42 -11.62
C ASN A 205 22.25 -15.69 -10.80
N ASP A 206 21.75 -16.83 -11.29
CA ASP A 206 21.92 -18.13 -10.63
C ASP A 206 23.41 -18.52 -10.54
N THR A 207 24.25 -18.04 -11.47
CA THR A 207 25.68 -18.35 -11.55
C THR A 207 26.55 -17.34 -10.78
N HIS A 208 26.25 -16.05 -10.87
CA HIS A 208 27.11 -14.97 -10.38
C HIS A 208 26.50 -14.18 -9.20
N GLY A 209 25.26 -14.49 -8.83
CA GLY A 209 24.52 -13.82 -7.77
C GLY A 209 23.84 -12.51 -8.23
N HIS A 210 22.82 -12.09 -7.47
CA HIS A 210 22.04 -10.90 -7.80
C HIS A 210 22.86 -9.60 -7.79
N ALA A 211 23.91 -9.51 -6.96
CA ALA A 211 24.75 -8.31 -6.92
C ALA A 211 25.53 -8.09 -8.23
N ALA A 212 26.04 -9.16 -8.85
CA ALA A 212 26.64 -9.10 -10.19
C ALA A 212 25.60 -8.73 -11.25
N GLY A 213 24.38 -9.28 -11.13
CA GLY A 213 23.25 -8.91 -11.99
C GLY A 213 22.90 -7.43 -11.94
N ASP A 214 22.92 -6.85 -10.74
CA ASP A 214 22.69 -5.42 -10.55
C ASP A 214 23.74 -4.55 -11.26
N GLU A 215 25.02 -4.96 -11.26
CA GLU A 215 26.06 -4.25 -12.03
C GLU A 215 25.85 -4.36 -13.54
N VAL A 216 25.43 -5.53 -14.04
CA VAL A 216 25.05 -5.69 -15.44
C VAL A 216 23.89 -4.77 -15.82
N LEU A 217 22.86 -4.67 -14.98
CA LEU A 217 21.72 -3.77 -15.20
C LEU A 217 22.17 -2.30 -15.24
N ARG A 218 23.11 -1.91 -14.37
CA ARG A 218 23.70 -0.55 -14.40
C ARG A 218 24.50 -0.30 -15.67
N ALA A 219 25.27 -1.28 -16.12
CA ALA A 219 26.07 -1.20 -17.35
C ALA A 219 25.17 -1.07 -18.60
N VAL A 220 24.11 -1.89 -18.70
CA VAL A 220 23.11 -1.77 -19.78
C VAL A 220 22.45 -0.39 -19.76
N ALA A 221 22.04 0.09 -18.58
CA ALA A 221 21.46 1.42 -18.45
C ALA A 221 22.42 2.55 -18.86
N LYS A 222 23.71 2.37 -18.63
CA LYS A 222 24.75 3.30 -19.10
C LYS A 222 24.86 3.28 -20.62
N ALA A 223 24.90 2.09 -21.24
CA ALA A 223 24.93 1.94 -22.69
C ALA A 223 23.72 2.60 -23.38
N ILE A 224 22.53 2.48 -22.79
CA ILE A 224 21.32 3.18 -23.28
C ILE A 224 21.52 4.70 -23.24
N ARG A 225 21.99 5.25 -22.11
CA ARG A 225 22.19 6.70 -21.97
C ARG A 225 23.24 7.26 -22.94
N GLU A 226 24.27 6.49 -23.24
CA GLU A 226 25.35 6.89 -24.16
C GLU A 226 24.93 6.81 -25.64
N THR A 227 23.93 5.98 -25.96
CA THR A 227 23.45 5.78 -27.33
C THR A 227 22.18 6.56 -27.67
N GLN A 228 21.38 6.98 -26.69
CA GLN A 228 20.12 7.69 -26.90
C GLN A 228 20.31 9.18 -27.24
N ARG A 229 19.38 9.75 -28.00
CA ARG A 229 19.25 11.20 -28.22
C ARG A 229 18.53 11.85 -27.05
N SER A 230 18.59 13.18 -26.98
CA SER A 230 17.88 13.95 -25.93
C SER A 230 16.35 13.84 -26.01
N THR A 231 15.82 13.50 -27.18
CA THR A 231 14.39 13.32 -27.43
C THR A 231 13.88 11.92 -27.09
N ASP A 232 14.79 10.95 -26.97
CA ASP A 232 14.43 9.55 -26.77
C ASP A 232 14.07 9.33 -25.30
N VAL A 233 13.10 8.44 -25.06
CA VAL A 233 12.61 8.17 -23.70
C VAL A 233 12.87 6.72 -23.33
N SER A 234 13.85 6.51 -22.46
CA SER A 234 14.26 5.18 -22.02
C SER A 234 13.83 4.88 -20.59
N GLY A 235 13.38 3.65 -20.34
CA GLY A 235 12.94 3.19 -19.04
C GLY A 235 13.23 1.72 -18.78
N ARG A 236 13.28 1.35 -17.50
CA ARG A 236 13.29 -0.04 -17.07
C ARG A 236 11.85 -0.51 -16.90
N TYR A 237 11.42 -1.42 -17.77
CA TYR A 237 10.06 -1.92 -17.82
C TYR A 237 9.76 -2.90 -16.67
N GLY A 238 10.73 -3.74 -16.31
CA GLY A 238 10.64 -4.63 -15.15
C GLY A 238 11.71 -5.71 -15.19
N GLY A 239 12.25 -6.14 -14.04
CA GLY A 239 13.30 -7.17 -14.02
C GLY A 239 14.49 -6.78 -14.91
N GLU A 240 14.78 -7.59 -15.92
CA GLU A 240 15.80 -7.42 -16.95
C GLU A 240 15.31 -6.73 -18.24
N GLU A 241 14.07 -6.27 -18.27
CA GLU A 241 13.41 -5.68 -19.44
C GLU A 241 13.51 -4.15 -19.45
N PHE A 242 13.81 -3.63 -20.63
CA PHE A 242 13.98 -2.21 -20.91
C PHE A 242 13.14 -1.80 -22.11
N GLY A 243 12.75 -0.52 -22.13
CA GLY A 243 11.99 0.08 -23.21
C GLY A 243 12.57 1.42 -23.64
N ILE A 244 12.54 1.70 -24.94
CA ILE A 244 12.96 2.98 -25.53
C ILE A 244 11.88 3.44 -26.50
N VAL A 245 11.36 4.65 -26.27
CA VAL A 245 10.50 5.35 -27.23
C VAL A 245 11.38 6.27 -28.06
N LEU A 246 11.28 6.16 -29.38
CA LEU A 246 12.02 6.94 -30.37
C LEU A 246 11.04 7.83 -31.16
N PRO A 247 10.77 9.06 -30.69
CA PRO A 247 9.97 10.02 -31.46
C PRO A 247 10.61 10.33 -32.81
N GLU A 248 9.78 10.59 -33.83
CA GLU A 248 10.22 11.04 -35.17
C GLU A 248 11.24 10.08 -35.82
N THR A 249 11.04 8.77 -35.59
CA THR A 249 11.96 7.71 -36.03
C THR A 249 11.16 6.55 -36.63
N ASP A 250 11.40 6.26 -37.91
CA ASP A 250 10.81 5.13 -38.63
C ASP A 250 11.46 3.78 -38.24
N GLN A 251 10.88 2.67 -38.70
CA GLN A 251 11.36 1.32 -38.37
C GLN A 251 12.82 1.08 -38.79
N ALA A 252 13.24 1.59 -39.95
CA ALA A 252 14.58 1.37 -40.47
C ALA A 252 15.64 2.12 -39.63
N GLN A 253 15.34 3.35 -39.25
CA GLN A 253 16.18 4.14 -38.35
C GLN A 253 16.20 3.55 -36.94
N ALA A 254 15.07 3.06 -36.44
CA ALA A 254 14.98 2.40 -35.15
C ALA A 254 15.82 1.12 -35.10
N LEU A 255 15.85 0.35 -36.19
CA LEU A 255 16.72 -0.82 -36.34
C LEU A 255 18.21 -0.46 -36.23
N LEU A 256 18.65 0.64 -36.83
CA LEU A 256 20.04 1.11 -36.68
C LEU A 256 20.39 1.47 -35.23
N VAL A 257 19.45 2.12 -34.52
CA VAL A 257 19.63 2.45 -33.09
C VAL A 257 19.69 1.18 -32.25
N ALA A 258 18.80 0.22 -32.50
CA ALA A 258 18.73 -1.05 -31.81
C ALA A 258 20.01 -1.88 -32.00
N GLU A 259 20.50 -2.01 -33.24
CA GLU A 259 21.71 -2.77 -33.53
C GLU A 259 22.95 -2.14 -32.91
N ARG A 260 23.07 -0.80 -32.95
CA ARG A 260 24.16 -0.11 -32.26
C ARG A 260 24.11 -0.35 -30.75
N LEU A 261 22.93 -0.28 -30.13
CA LEU A 261 22.77 -0.57 -28.71
C LEU A 261 23.13 -2.03 -28.39
N ARG A 262 22.67 -2.96 -29.21
CA ARG A 262 22.97 -4.40 -29.09
C ARG A 262 24.46 -4.67 -29.13
N GLU A 263 25.17 -4.14 -30.12
CA GLU A 263 26.63 -4.29 -30.27
C GLU A 263 27.40 -3.63 -29.13
N THR A 264 26.94 -2.45 -28.67
CA THR A 264 27.52 -1.76 -27.51
C THR A 264 27.41 -2.62 -26.26
N ILE A 265 26.24 -3.21 -26.00
CA ILE A 265 26.03 -4.08 -24.83
C ILE A 265 26.84 -5.36 -24.96
N ALA A 266 26.82 -6.02 -26.13
CA ALA A 266 27.55 -7.27 -26.36
C ALA A 266 29.08 -7.11 -26.25
N SER A 267 29.61 -5.91 -26.50
CA SER A 267 31.04 -5.59 -26.33
C SER A 267 31.39 -5.01 -24.96
N THR A 268 30.40 -4.69 -24.13
CA THR A 268 30.64 -4.15 -22.77
C THR A 268 31.09 -5.26 -21.83
N VAL A 269 32.26 -5.08 -21.22
CA VAL A 269 32.77 -5.95 -20.16
C VAL A 269 32.49 -5.32 -18.81
N VAL A 270 31.78 -6.04 -17.95
CA VAL A 270 31.55 -5.68 -16.56
C VAL A 270 32.53 -6.46 -15.71
N ASP A 271 33.49 -5.77 -15.09
CA ASP A 271 34.40 -6.41 -14.13
C ASP A 271 33.67 -6.63 -12.79
N TRP A 272 33.52 -7.89 -12.39
CA TRP A 272 32.92 -8.29 -11.12
C TRP A 272 33.95 -9.08 -10.32
N GLU A 273 34.53 -8.44 -9.31
CA GLU A 273 35.53 -9.05 -8.41
C GLU A 273 36.72 -9.68 -9.17
N GLY A 274 37.15 -9.07 -10.28
CA GLY A 274 38.24 -9.56 -11.13
C GLY A 274 37.79 -10.58 -12.18
N THR A 275 36.49 -10.91 -12.24
CA THR A 275 35.90 -11.75 -13.29
C THR A 275 35.26 -10.88 -14.37
N PRO A 276 35.73 -10.94 -15.63
CA PRO A 276 35.09 -10.22 -16.73
C PRO A 276 33.77 -10.89 -17.11
N LEU A 277 32.67 -10.16 -16.97
CA LEU A 277 31.32 -10.61 -17.32
C LEU A 277 30.82 -9.87 -18.56
N GLN A 278 30.09 -10.58 -19.42
CA GLN A 278 29.47 -10.05 -20.63
C GLN A 278 28.07 -10.62 -20.78
N VAL A 279 27.17 -9.82 -21.36
CA VAL A 279 25.80 -10.23 -21.66
C VAL A 279 25.41 -9.78 -23.06
N THR A 280 24.39 -10.42 -23.62
CA THR A 280 23.77 -9.99 -24.87
C THR A 280 22.32 -9.60 -24.61
N VAL A 281 21.70 -8.92 -25.57
CA VAL A 281 20.29 -8.53 -25.51
C VAL A 281 19.56 -8.94 -26.78
N SER A 282 18.28 -9.29 -26.61
CA SER A 282 17.34 -9.48 -27.71
C SER A 282 16.40 -8.28 -27.75
N LEU A 283 16.09 -7.75 -28.95
CA LEU A 283 15.31 -6.53 -29.12
C LEU A 283 14.12 -6.75 -30.07
N GLY A 284 12.94 -6.28 -29.67
CA GLY A 284 11.75 -6.17 -30.50
C GLY A 284 11.48 -4.71 -30.85
N ILE A 285 11.28 -4.42 -32.13
CA ILE A 285 11.14 -3.06 -32.65
C ILE A 285 9.84 -2.96 -33.41
N THR A 286 9.01 -1.96 -33.10
CA THR A 286 7.77 -1.71 -33.81
C THR A 286 7.58 -0.23 -34.07
N GLU A 287 7.39 0.14 -35.34
CA GLU A 287 6.96 1.49 -35.70
C GLU A 287 5.48 1.71 -35.40
N TYR A 288 5.13 2.93 -34.99
CA TYR A 288 3.76 3.39 -34.81
C TYR A 288 2.94 3.18 -36.10
N SER A 289 1.69 2.73 -35.93
CA SER A 289 0.72 2.59 -37.00
C SER A 289 -0.64 3.11 -36.56
N ASP A 290 -1.36 3.74 -37.48
CA ASP A 290 -2.75 4.17 -37.27
C ASP A 290 -3.71 2.98 -37.01
N MET A 291 -3.27 1.75 -37.25
CA MET A 291 -4.01 0.52 -36.96
C MET A 291 -4.04 0.16 -35.47
N PHE A 292 -3.16 0.74 -34.66
CA PHE A 292 -3.15 0.53 -33.21
C PHE A 292 -4.33 1.24 -32.56
N ALA A 293 -5.11 0.49 -31.77
CA ALA A 293 -6.25 1.04 -31.05
C ALA A 293 -5.83 1.97 -29.90
N ASP A 294 -4.74 1.60 -29.22
CA ASP A 294 -4.13 2.34 -28.12
C ASP A 294 -2.63 2.02 -27.99
N TYR A 295 -1.95 2.68 -27.04
CA TYR A 295 -0.53 2.43 -26.78
C TYR A 295 -0.25 0.98 -26.32
N SER A 296 -1.23 0.30 -25.70
CA SER A 296 -1.10 -1.08 -25.24
C SER A 296 -0.96 -2.03 -26.43
N SER A 297 -1.71 -1.82 -27.51
CA SER A 297 -1.60 -2.62 -28.73
C SER A 297 -0.25 -2.43 -29.44
N TRP A 298 0.35 -1.24 -29.35
CA TRP A 298 1.71 -0.98 -29.85
C TRP A 298 2.78 -1.69 -29.00
N LEU A 299 2.61 -1.65 -27.68
CA LEU A 299 3.46 -2.35 -26.71
C LEU A 299 3.39 -3.88 -26.92
N GLU A 300 2.19 -4.45 -27.10
CA GLU A 300 1.98 -5.88 -27.32
C GLU A 300 2.67 -6.37 -28.60
N LEU A 301 2.63 -5.60 -29.69
CA LEU A 301 3.32 -5.99 -30.92
C LEU A 301 4.85 -5.93 -30.76
N SER A 302 5.36 -4.96 -29.99
CA SER A 302 6.79 -4.88 -29.66
C SER A 302 7.25 -6.07 -28.81
N ASP A 303 6.42 -6.52 -27.87
CA ASP A 303 6.68 -7.71 -27.05
C ASP A 303 6.71 -8.98 -27.92
N LYS A 304 5.77 -9.12 -28.87
CA LYS A 304 5.80 -10.23 -29.85
C LYS A 304 7.07 -10.22 -30.69
N ALA A 305 7.53 -9.04 -31.12
CA ALA A 305 8.78 -8.91 -31.85
C ALA A 305 9.99 -9.32 -31.00
N LEU A 306 10.02 -8.90 -29.73
CA LEU A 306 11.07 -9.28 -28.77
C LEU A 306 11.08 -10.80 -28.53
N TYR A 307 9.91 -11.40 -28.37
CA TYR A 307 9.77 -12.84 -28.22
C TYR A 307 10.31 -13.59 -29.45
N GLN A 308 10.06 -13.07 -30.66
CA GLN A 308 10.60 -13.64 -31.89
C GLN A 308 12.13 -13.53 -31.94
N ALA A 309 12.71 -12.39 -31.56
CA ALA A 309 14.17 -12.25 -31.43
C ALA A 309 14.78 -13.28 -30.46
N LYS A 310 14.12 -13.55 -29.33
CA LYS A 310 14.53 -14.58 -28.37
C LYS A 310 14.43 -16.00 -28.94
N LYS A 311 13.42 -16.28 -29.77
CA LYS A 311 13.24 -17.57 -30.45
C LYS A 311 14.29 -17.81 -31.53
N ASP A 312 14.64 -16.77 -32.28
CA ASP A 312 15.54 -16.86 -33.43
C ASP A 312 17.03 -16.85 -33.03
N GLY A 313 17.34 -17.30 -31.81
CA GLY A 313 18.72 -17.49 -31.36
C GLY A 313 19.28 -16.39 -30.47
N ARG A 314 18.47 -15.40 -30.06
CA ARG A 314 18.87 -14.28 -29.17
C ARG A 314 19.98 -13.40 -29.77
N ASN A 315 20.49 -12.44 -29.00
CA ASN A 315 21.51 -11.47 -29.43
C ASN A 315 21.19 -10.85 -30.79
N ARG A 316 19.95 -10.38 -30.98
CA ARG A 316 19.48 -9.85 -32.25
C ARG A 316 18.29 -8.91 -32.08
N SER A 317 18.07 -8.08 -33.09
CA SER A 317 16.83 -7.31 -33.23
C SER A 317 15.85 -8.02 -34.16
N HIS A 318 14.55 -7.82 -33.94
CA HIS A 318 13.47 -8.26 -34.81
C HIS A 318 12.44 -7.14 -35.00
N THR A 319 11.92 -7.03 -36.22
CA THR A 319 10.84 -6.11 -36.59
C THR A 319 9.67 -6.90 -37.17
N PRO A 320 8.40 -6.59 -36.85
CA PRO A 320 7.26 -7.23 -37.50
C PRO A 320 7.35 -7.11 -39.04
N GLY A 321 7.23 -8.25 -39.73
CA GLY A 321 7.26 -8.32 -41.20
C GLY A 321 8.64 -8.48 -41.84
N SER A 322 9.72 -8.62 -41.06
CA SER A 322 11.05 -9.05 -41.54
C SER A 322 11.19 -10.56 -41.69
#